data_AF-A0A2S2R0P2-F1
#
_entry.id   AF-A0A2S2R0P2-F1
#
_cell.length_a   1.000
_cell.length_b   1.000
_cell.length_c   1.000
_cell.angle_alpha   90.00
_cell.angle_beta   90.00
_cell.angle_gamma   90.00
#
_symmetry.space_group_name_H-M   'P 1'
#
loop_
_entity.id
_entity.type
_entity.pdbx_description
1 polymer ?
#
loop_
_entity_poly.entity_id
_entity_poly.type
_entity_poly.pdbx_seq_one_letter_code
_entity_poly.pdbx_strand_id
1 'polypeptide(L)'
;MCLNLAVLMKESRLTTLQRKSLLSNLRSGGSSSTTISAASINRPAPKTNKVIKQFRSFRPRTLKDIVESGAYQPEAYVPNPKKKNYVAEKEKLQSIMTNGKETKMHNTEKKKQLADRKKPQEHTIEELIDLTISDIEDREQFLLDMEQLGKGSISGPIIHEIRHRIKTLESIINRTTSKYRATDLQNIAEKYRKPLGIPKPLPGFVPPPK
;
A
#
# COMPACT_ATOMS: atom_id res chain seq x y z
N MET A 1 -27.96 -34.62 -68.45
CA MET A 1 -27.49 -35.41 -67.31
C MET A 1 -26.65 -34.52 -66.41
N CYS A 2 -27.22 -33.97 -65.33
CA CYS A 2 -26.45 -33.18 -64.36
C CYS A 2 -25.70 -34.16 -63.45
N LEU A 3 -24.43 -34.37 -63.76
CA LEU A 3 -23.52 -35.12 -62.91
C LEU A 3 -23.61 -34.59 -61.47
N ASN A 4 -23.79 -35.48 -60.50
CA ASN A 4 -23.86 -35.15 -59.08
C ASN A 4 -22.51 -34.56 -58.63
N LEU A 5 -22.37 -33.23 -58.71
CA LEU A 5 -21.16 -32.50 -58.31
C LEU A 5 -20.75 -32.81 -56.86
N ALA A 6 -21.72 -33.09 -55.99
CA ALA A 6 -21.45 -33.53 -54.63
C ALA A 6 -20.61 -34.83 -54.55
N VAL A 7 -20.82 -35.76 -55.48
CA VAL A 7 -20.04 -36.99 -55.60
C VAL A 7 -18.63 -36.66 -56.08
N LEU A 8 -18.50 -35.84 -57.13
CA LEU A 8 -17.20 -35.36 -57.64
C LEU A 8 -16.39 -34.56 -56.61
N MET A 9 -17.04 -33.77 -55.76
CA MET A 9 -16.39 -33.00 -54.67
C MET A 9 -15.94 -33.87 -53.51
N LYS A 10 -16.55 -35.06 -53.35
CA LYS A 10 -16.17 -36.06 -52.35
C LYS A 10 -14.99 -36.90 -52.83
N GLU A 11 -14.97 -37.23 -54.12
CA GLU A 11 -13.89 -37.99 -54.76
C GLU A 11 -12.67 -37.13 -55.09
N SER A 12 -12.85 -35.84 -55.35
CA SER A 12 -11.74 -34.91 -55.50
C SER A 12 -11.12 -34.55 -54.14
N ARG A 13 -9.78 -34.56 -54.07
CA ARG A 13 -8.98 -34.15 -52.89
C ARG A 13 -9.00 -32.63 -52.67
N LEU A 14 -10.17 -32.01 -52.67
CA LEU A 14 -10.33 -30.58 -52.41
C LEU A 14 -10.14 -30.28 -50.91
N THR A 15 -9.61 -29.10 -50.59
CA THR A 15 -9.61 -28.59 -49.21
C THR A 15 -11.02 -28.11 -48.83
N THR A 16 -11.32 -28.06 -47.53
CA THR A 16 -12.63 -27.59 -47.04
C THR A 16 -12.99 -26.18 -47.52
N LEU A 17 -11.98 -25.31 -47.68
CA LEU A 17 -12.17 -23.95 -48.20
C LEU A 17 -12.54 -23.95 -49.69
N GLN A 18 -11.88 -24.78 -50.49
CA GLN A 18 -12.22 -24.95 -51.92
C GLN A 18 -13.65 -25.48 -52.09
N ARG A 19 -14.05 -26.47 -51.28
CA ARG A 19 -15.43 -26.99 -51.32
C ARG A 19 -16.47 -25.92 -50.99
N LYS A 20 -16.21 -25.10 -49.96
CA LYS A 20 -17.11 -24.00 -49.59
C LYS A 20 -17.23 -22.96 -50.69
N SER A 21 -16.11 -22.59 -51.33
CA SER A 21 -16.09 -21.62 -52.44
C SER A 21 -16.90 -22.11 -53.64
N LEU A 22 -16.77 -23.38 -54.02
CA LEU A 22 -17.54 -23.96 -55.12
C LEU A 22 -19.06 -23.99 -54.81
N LEU A 23 -19.43 -24.38 -53.58
CA LEU A 23 -20.83 -24.39 -53.15
C LEU A 23 -21.43 -22.98 -53.09
N SER A 24 -20.67 -21.98 -52.65
CA SER A 24 -21.14 -20.59 -52.64
C SER A 24 -21.38 -20.06 -54.05
N ASN A 25 -20.50 -20.39 -55.01
CA ASN A 25 -20.66 -19.95 -56.40
C ASN A 25 -21.90 -20.59 -57.04
N LEU A 26 -22.16 -21.87 -56.75
CA LEU A 26 -23.35 -22.57 -57.24
C LEU A 26 -24.64 -21.98 -56.68
N ARG A 27 -24.67 -21.64 -55.39
CA ARG A 27 -25.82 -21.03 -54.72
C ARG A 27 -26.12 -19.63 -55.24
N SER A 28 -25.09 -18.88 -55.63
CA SER A 28 -25.22 -17.52 -56.15
C SER A 28 -25.40 -17.46 -57.67
N GLY A 29 -25.52 -18.60 -58.36
CA GLY A 29 -25.75 -18.66 -59.81
C GLY A 29 -24.59 -18.13 -60.66
N GLY A 30 -23.39 -17.95 -60.08
CA GLY A 30 -22.23 -17.44 -60.79
C GLY A 30 -21.63 -18.51 -61.70
N SER A 31 -21.41 -18.17 -62.98
CA SER A 31 -20.65 -19.02 -63.90
C SER A 31 -19.27 -19.31 -63.29
N SER A 32 -18.89 -20.59 -63.21
CA SER A 32 -17.57 -20.99 -62.72
C SER A 32 -16.49 -20.36 -63.60
N SER A 33 -15.93 -19.25 -63.14
CA SER A 33 -14.74 -18.69 -63.75
C SER A 33 -13.59 -19.65 -63.48
N THR A 34 -13.37 -20.56 -64.42
CA THR A 34 -12.08 -21.23 -64.59
C THR A 34 -11.12 -20.19 -65.15
N THR A 35 -10.70 -19.28 -64.29
CA THR A 35 -9.46 -18.54 -64.45
C THR A 35 -8.71 -18.73 -63.14
N ILE A 36 -7.80 -19.71 -63.13
CA ILE A 36 -6.68 -19.69 -62.20
C ILE A 36 -5.82 -18.50 -62.66
N SER A 37 -6.22 -17.28 -62.32
CA SER A 37 -5.33 -16.14 -62.44
C SER A 37 -4.47 -16.13 -61.18
N ALA A 38 -3.22 -16.54 -61.36
CA ALA A 38 -2.15 -16.23 -60.42
C ALA A 38 -1.93 -14.70 -60.48
N ALA A 39 -2.82 -13.93 -59.85
CA ALA A 39 -2.74 -12.47 -59.84
C ALA A 39 -3.27 -11.92 -58.53
N SER A 40 -2.38 -11.86 -57.52
CA SER A 40 -2.24 -10.70 -56.62
C SER A 40 -1.16 -11.01 -55.57
N ILE A 41 0.08 -11.18 -56.03
CA ILE A 41 1.23 -10.77 -55.22
C ILE A 41 1.37 -9.27 -55.54
N ASN A 42 1.39 -8.43 -54.52
CA ASN A 42 1.44 -6.94 -54.58
C ASN A 42 0.09 -6.22 -54.50
N ARG A 43 -0.62 -6.37 -53.38
CA ARG A 43 -1.31 -5.22 -52.78
C ARG A 43 -0.47 -4.72 -51.60
N PRO A 44 -0.01 -3.46 -51.59
CA PRO A 44 0.60 -2.90 -50.38
C PRO A 44 -0.48 -2.85 -49.30
N ALA A 45 -0.24 -3.56 -48.19
CA ALA A 45 -1.13 -3.51 -47.04
C ALA A 45 -1.22 -2.06 -46.52
N PRO A 46 -2.40 -1.59 -46.09
CA PRO A 46 -2.53 -0.27 -45.50
C PRO A 46 -1.61 -0.16 -44.27
N LYS A 47 -0.65 0.75 -44.37
CA LYS A 47 0.25 1.14 -43.27
C LYS A 47 -0.56 1.93 -42.26
N THR A 48 -1.22 1.26 -41.32
CA THR A 48 -1.60 1.72 -39.97
C THR A 48 -2.54 0.73 -39.28
N ASN A 49 -2.25 -0.57 -39.36
CA ASN A 49 -2.85 -1.51 -38.41
C ASN A 49 -1.77 -1.86 -37.40
N LYS A 50 -1.88 -1.30 -36.18
CA LYS A 50 -1.18 -1.84 -35.01
C LYS A 50 -1.45 -3.35 -35.06
N VAL A 51 -0.42 -4.13 -35.33
CA VAL A 51 -0.54 -5.58 -35.43
C VAL A 51 -0.86 -6.08 -34.02
N ILE A 52 -2.16 -6.12 -33.69
CA ILE A 52 -2.63 -6.76 -32.48
C ILE A 52 -2.31 -8.24 -32.70
N LYS A 53 -1.22 -8.72 -32.09
CA LYS A 53 -0.85 -10.14 -32.13
C LYS A 53 -2.06 -10.93 -31.63
N GLN A 54 -2.76 -11.61 -32.54
CA GLN A 54 -3.89 -12.46 -32.19
C GLN A 54 -3.35 -13.74 -31.54
N PHE A 55 -3.27 -13.74 -30.21
CA PHE A 55 -2.98 -14.94 -29.45
C PHE A 55 -4.17 -15.90 -29.52
N ARG A 56 -4.07 -16.91 -30.40
CA ARG A 56 -5.04 -18.02 -30.52
C ARG A 56 -4.66 -19.15 -29.57
N SER A 57 -4.71 -18.90 -28.26
CA SER A 57 -4.58 -19.95 -27.27
C SER A 57 -5.83 -19.99 -26.38
N PHE A 58 -6.25 -21.19 -26.01
CA PHE A 58 -7.35 -21.41 -25.04
C PHE A 58 -6.91 -21.18 -23.59
N ARG A 59 -5.67 -20.72 -23.37
CA ARG A 59 -5.12 -20.45 -22.04
C ARG A 59 -5.30 -18.96 -21.70
N PRO A 60 -5.55 -18.62 -20.43
CA PRO A 60 -5.56 -17.23 -20.00
C PRO A 60 -4.21 -16.57 -20.32
N ARG A 61 -4.24 -15.33 -20.83
CA ARG A 61 -3.03 -14.59 -21.18
C ARG A 61 -2.28 -14.16 -19.92
N THR A 62 -0.95 -14.20 -19.96
CA THR A 62 -0.15 -13.63 -18.88
C THR A 62 -0.11 -12.11 -18.98
N LEU A 63 0.23 -11.41 -17.89
CA LEU A 63 0.37 -9.95 -17.88
C LEU A 63 1.36 -9.47 -18.96
N LYS A 64 2.46 -10.21 -19.17
CA LYS A 64 3.45 -9.92 -20.22
C LYS A 64 2.82 -9.94 -21.61
N ASP A 65 2.07 -11.00 -21.93
CA ASP A 65 1.38 -11.12 -23.23
C ASP A 65 0.37 -9.99 -23.46
N ILE A 66 -0.32 -9.58 -22.39
CA ILE A 66 -1.32 -8.51 -22.44
C ILE A 66 -0.64 -7.17 -22.74
N VAL A 67 0.47 -6.85 -22.06
CA VAL A 67 1.25 -5.63 -22.29
C VAL A 67 1.86 -5.64 -23.70
N GLU A 68 2.47 -6.75 -24.12
CA GLU A 68 3.06 -6.91 -25.46
C GLU A 68 2.03 -6.80 -26.59
N SER A 69 0.80 -7.25 -26.36
CA SER A 69 -0.29 -7.11 -27.33
C SER A 69 -0.74 -5.65 -27.53
N GLY A 70 -0.28 -4.72 -26.68
CA GLY A 70 -0.69 -3.32 -26.67
C GLY A 70 -2.11 -3.10 -26.17
N ALA A 71 -2.78 -4.15 -25.67
CA ALA A 71 -4.15 -4.09 -25.17
C ALA A 71 -4.27 -3.47 -23.77
N TYR A 72 -3.15 -3.37 -23.04
CA TYR A 72 -3.11 -2.77 -21.71
C TYR A 72 -2.00 -1.72 -21.66
N GLN A 73 -2.40 -0.48 -21.41
CA GLN A 73 -1.51 0.63 -21.12
C GLN A 73 -1.98 1.20 -19.78
N PRO A 74 -1.18 1.11 -18.70
CA PRO A 74 -1.54 1.72 -17.43
C PRO A 74 -1.76 3.22 -17.64
N GLU A 75 -2.94 3.73 -17.29
CA GLU A 75 -3.14 5.16 -17.22
C GLU A 75 -2.23 5.74 -16.13
N ALA A 76 -1.58 6.86 -16.44
CA ALA A 76 -0.83 7.59 -15.43
C ALA A 76 -1.81 8.02 -14.32
N TYR A 77 -1.45 7.73 -13.07
CA TYR A 77 -2.24 8.21 -11.94
C TYR A 77 -2.27 9.74 -11.96
N VAL A 78 -3.46 10.30 -12.17
CA VAL A 78 -3.70 11.74 -12.05
C VAL A 78 -4.31 11.99 -10.68
N PRO A 79 -3.56 12.57 -9.72
CA PRO A 79 -4.14 12.94 -8.43
C PRO A 79 -5.27 13.93 -8.67
N ASN A 80 -6.42 13.72 -8.03
CA ASN A 80 -7.54 14.65 -8.14
C ASN A 80 -7.09 16.01 -7.56
N PRO A 81 -7.10 17.10 -8.35
CA PRO A 81 -6.62 18.41 -7.90
C PRO A 81 -7.51 19.01 -6.81
N LYS A 82 -8.76 18.54 -6.68
CA LYS A 82 -9.67 18.97 -5.63
C LYS A 82 -9.46 18.10 -4.40
N LYS A 83 -9.05 18.70 -3.29
CA LYS A 83 -9.05 18.06 -1.97
C LYS A 83 -10.47 17.54 -1.72
N LYS A 84 -10.62 16.23 -1.50
CA LYS A 84 -11.89 15.65 -1.08
C LYS A 84 -12.31 16.31 0.23
N ASN A 85 -13.55 16.77 0.30
CA ASN A 85 -14.09 17.30 1.55
C ASN A 85 -14.46 16.13 2.45
N TYR A 86 -13.48 15.65 3.22
CA TYR A 86 -13.64 14.52 4.13
C TYR A 86 -14.76 14.74 5.17
N VAL A 87 -15.09 16.00 5.49
CA VAL A 87 -16.18 16.33 6.41
C VAL A 87 -17.52 16.01 5.76
N ALA A 88 -17.74 16.46 4.52
CA ALA A 88 -18.98 16.19 3.78
C ALA A 88 -19.14 14.69 3.48
N GLU A 89 -18.04 14.00 3.14
CA GLU A 89 -18.06 12.56 2.89
C GLU A 89 -18.40 11.76 4.15
N LYS A 90 -17.84 12.16 5.30
CA LYS A 90 -18.16 11.57 6.60
C LYS A 90 -19.63 11.77 6.97
N GLU A 91 -20.17 12.98 6.78
CA GLU A 91 -21.58 13.28 7.07
C GLU A 91 -22.52 12.48 6.16
N LYS A 92 -22.22 12.42 4.87
CA LYS A 92 -22.96 11.58 3.92
C LYS A 92 -22.97 10.13 4.35
N LEU A 93 -21.80 9.58 4.68
CA LEU A 93 -21.69 8.19 5.11
C LEU A 93 -22.46 7.93 6.40
N GLN A 94 -22.36 8.82 7.38
CA GLN A 94 -23.12 8.72 8.63
C GLN A 94 -24.63 8.74 8.37
N SER A 95 -25.12 9.60 7.47
CA SER A 95 -26.53 9.63 7.09
C SER A 95 -26.98 8.31 6.45
N ILE A 96 -26.16 7.74 5.55
CA ILE A 96 -26.48 6.47 4.89
C ILE A 96 -26.51 5.33 5.91
N MET A 97 -25.52 5.26 6.80
CA MET A 97 -25.47 4.21 7.82
C MET A 97 -26.63 4.29 8.81
N THR A 98 -27.06 5.50 9.17
CA THR A 98 -28.15 5.69 10.14
C THR A 98 -29.53 5.51 9.51
N ASN A 99 -29.76 6.13 8.34
CA ASN A 99 -31.09 6.27 7.75
C ASN A 99 -31.29 5.43 6.49
N GLY A 100 -30.27 4.71 6.03
CA GLY A 100 -30.27 3.95 4.77
C GLY A 100 -30.23 4.81 3.50
N LYS A 101 -30.25 6.15 3.64
CA LYS A 101 -30.27 7.11 2.53
C LYS A 101 -29.54 8.40 2.89
N GLU A 102 -29.02 9.07 1.87
CA GLU A 102 -28.41 10.38 2.01
C GLU A 102 -29.50 11.42 2.26
N THR A 103 -29.75 11.71 3.54
CA THR A 103 -30.53 12.87 3.95
C THR A 103 -29.57 14.04 4.00
N LYS A 104 -29.82 15.09 3.21
CA LYS A 104 -29.16 16.38 3.42
C LYS A 104 -29.57 16.80 4.82
N MET A 105 -28.70 16.60 5.82
CA MET A 105 -28.95 17.17 7.13
C MET A 105 -29.06 18.66 6.87
N HIS A 106 -30.27 19.21 6.93
CA HIS A 106 -30.42 20.65 7.04
C HIS A 106 -29.45 21.06 8.13
N ASN A 107 -28.68 22.11 7.87
CA ASN A 107 -27.87 22.79 8.85
C ASN A 107 -28.82 23.41 9.90
N THR A 108 -29.64 22.60 10.57
CA THR A 108 -30.06 22.88 11.93
C THR A 108 -28.73 23.04 12.61
N GLU A 109 -28.45 24.27 13.05
CA GLU A 109 -27.35 24.60 13.91
C GLU A 109 -27.43 23.64 15.10
N LYS A 110 -26.85 22.46 14.93
CA LYS A 110 -26.54 21.58 16.02
C LYS A 110 -25.46 22.40 16.69
N LYS A 111 -25.88 23.23 17.65
CA LYS A 111 -25.04 23.60 18.78
C LYS A 111 -24.33 22.31 19.08
N LYS A 112 -23.06 22.24 18.69
CA LYS A 112 -22.18 21.19 19.15
C LYS A 112 -22.26 21.40 20.64
N GLN A 113 -23.13 20.66 21.32
CA GLN A 113 -22.80 20.18 22.64
C GLN A 113 -21.48 19.50 22.35
N LEU A 114 -20.42 20.27 22.59
CA LEU A 114 -19.06 19.80 22.63
C LEU A 114 -19.19 18.66 23.62
N ALA A 115 -19.40 17.45 23.09
CA ALA A 115 -19.37 16.24 23.87
C ALA A 115 -18.10 16.39 24.66
N ASP A 116 -18.29 16.58 25.96
CA ASP A 116 -17.33 17.10 26.91
C ASP A 116 -15.98 16.54 26.50
N ARG A 117 -15.22 17.33 25.72
CA ARG A 117 -13.85 16.98 25.40
C ARG A 117 -13.27 17.19 26.76
N LYS A 118 -13.19 16.11 27.56
CA LYS A 118 -12.55 16.11 28.87
C LYS A 118 -11.36 17.01 28.66
N LYS A 119 -11.44 18.24 29.20
CA LYS A 119 -10.32 19.17 29.06
C LYS A 119 -9.13 18.35 29.50
N PRO A 120 -7.99 18.37 28.77
CA PRO A 120 -6.78 17.69 29.24
C PRO A 120 -6.69 18.01 30.72
N GLN A 121 -6.84 16.98 31.56
CA GLN A 121 -6.96 17.20 32.99
C GLN A 121 -5.68 17.96 33.33
N GLU A 122 -5.83 19.22 33.74
CA GLU A 122 -4.68 20.09 33.98
C GLU A 122 -3.99 19.51 35.21
N HIS A 123 -3.02 18.63 34.97
CA HIS A 123 -2.26 18.01 36.02
C HIS A 123 -1.53 19.11 36.78
N THR A 124 -1.67 19.07 38.10
CA THR A 124 -0.84 19.91 38.96
C THR A 124 0.63 19.55 38.71
N ILE A 125 1.56 20.49 38.90
CA ILE A 125 2.97 20.23 38.63
C ILE A 125 3.50 19.07 39.51
N GLU A 126 2.98 18.94 40.73
CA GLU A 126 3.28 17.81 41.62
C GLU A 126 2.81 16.47 41.05
N GLU A 127 1.59 16.41 40.50
CA GLU A 127 1.09 15.20 39.82
C GLU A 127 1.97 14.85 38.63
N LEU A 128 2.44 15.84 37.88
CA LEU A 128 3.32 15.60 36.74
C LEU A 128 4.69 15.04 37.15
N ILE A 129 5.21 15.51 38.29
CA ILE A 129 6.44 14.97 38.91
C ILE A 129 6.23 13.51 39.32
N ASP A 130 5.17 13.23 40.07
CA ASP A 130 4.87 11.88 40.57
C ASP A 130 4.60 10.90 39.42
N LEU A 131 3.85 11.31 38.40
CA LEU A 131 3.63 10.52 37.19
C LEU A 131 4.94 10.21 36.47
N THR A 132 5.84 11.19 36.35
CA THR A 132 7.13 10.99 35.68
C THR A 132 8.04 10.05 36.47
N ILE A 133 8.00 10.09 37.80
CA ILE A 133 8.75 9.17 38.68
C ILE A 133 8.19 7.74 38.53
N SER A 134 6.87 7.57 38.63
CA SER A 134 6.21 6.27 38.42
C SER A 134 6.53 5.70 37.05
N ASP A 135 6.53 6.55 36.02
CA ASP A 135 6.94 6.18 34.67
C ASP A 135 8.39 5.65 34.61
N ILE A 136 9.31 6.24 35.37
CA ILE A 136 10.69 5.75 35.45
C ILE A 136 10.70 4.36 36.10
N GLU A 137 10.07 4.21 37.27
CA GLU A 137 9.98 2.95 38.01
C GLU A 137 9.39 1.80 37.17
N ASP A 138 8.34 2.06 36.41
CA ASP A 138 7.73 1.11 35.48
C ASP A 138 8.71 0.61 34.42
N ARG A 139 9.57 1.49 33.90
CA ARG A 139 10.62 1.10 32.93
C ARG A 139 11.74 0.31 33.60
N GLU A 140 12.03 0.57 34.87
CA GLU A 140 12.99 -0.23 35.63
C GLU A 140 12.47 -1.65 35.86
N GLN A 141 11.20 -1.78 36.25
CA GLN A 141 10.55 -3.09 36.41
C GLN A 141 10.54 -3.85 35.08
N PHE A 142 10.20 -3.16 34.00
CA PHE A 142 10.26 -3.76 32.67
C PHE A 142 11.67 -4.30 32.32
N LEU A 143 12.74 -3.57 32.69
CA LEU A 143 14.10 -4.05 32.47
C LEU A 143 14.38 -5.35 33.25
N LEU A 144 13.96 -5.42 34.52
CA LEU A 144 14.11 -6.61 35.35
C LEU A 144 13.34 -7.80 34.77
N ASP A 145 12.10 -7.60 34.34
CA ASP A 145 11.28 -8.63 33.70
C ASP A 145 11.92 -9.14 32.41
N MET A 146 12.46 -8.24 31.58
CA MET A 146 13.13 -8.63 30.35
C MET A 146 14.44 -9.38 30.62
N GLU A 147 15.17 -9.06 31.68
CA GLU A 147 16.36 -9.79 32.10
C GLU A 147 16.02 -11.21 32.57
N GLN A 148 14.96 -11.36 33.38
CA GLN A 148 14.46 -12.67 33.81
C GLN A 148 14.01 -13.56 32.64
N LEU A 149 13.45 -12.95 31.58
CA LEU A 149 13.10 -13.64 30.34
C LEU A 149 14.30 -13.91 29.41
N GLY A 150 15.52 -13.53 29.80
CA GLY A 150 16.74 -13.68 29.00
C GLY A 150 16.84 -12.69 27.82
N LYS A 151 16.00 -11.65 27.79
CA LYS A 151 15.94 -10.61 26.73
C LYS A 151 16.74 -9.36 27.08
N GLY A 152 17.90 -9.51 27.71
CA GLY A 152 18.78 -8.39 28.10
C GLY A 152 19.32 -7.55 26.93
N SER A 153 19.22 -8.05 25.68
CA SER A 153 19.64 -7.31 24.48
C SER A 153 18.81 -6.05 24.21
N ILE A 154 17.59 -5.95 24.74
CA ILE A 154 16.67 -4.81 24.56
C ILE A 154 16.90 -3.73 25.64
N SER A 155 17.88 -3.91 26.54
CA SER A 155 18.17 -2.96 27.63
C SER A 155 18.55 -1.56 27.14
N GLY A 156 19.27 -1.45 26.02
CA GLY A 156 19.74 -0.17 25.48
C GLY A 156 18.63 0.86 25.21
N PRO A 157 17.63 0.53 24.37
CA PRO A 157 16.48 1.40 24.11
C PRO A 157 15.73 1.83 25.38
N ILE A 158 15.48 0.91 26.31
CA ILE A 158 14.74 1.22 27.54
C ILE A 158 15.55 2.13 28.47
N ILE A 159 16.86 1.92 28.58
CA ILE A 159 17.75 2.83 29.32
C ILE A 159 17.72 4.24 28.69
N HIS A 160 17.58 4.35 27.36
CA HIS A 160 17.42 5.65 26.71
C HIS A 160 16.09 6.33 27.09
N GLU A 161 14.99 5.57 27.15
CA GLU A 161 13.69 6.09 27.62
C GLU A 161 13.77 6.59 29.06
N ILE A 162 14.41 5.84 29.95
CA ILE A 162 14.62 6.24 31.35
C ILE A 162 15.41 7.56 31.42
N ARG A 163 16.52 7.66 30.68
CA ARG A 163 17.31 8.91 30.61
C ARG A 163 16.51 10.08 30.06
N HIS A 164 15.64 9.85 29.08
CA HIS A 164 14.78 10.88 28.53
C HIS A 164 13.78 11.38 29.59
N ARG A 165 13.14 10.46 30.33
CA ARG A 165 12.20 10.78 31.42
C ARG A 165 12.88 11.54 32.56
N ILE A 166 14.11 11.18 32.93
CA ILE A 166 14.91 11.93 33.91
C ILE A 166 15.12 13.39 33.45
N LYS A 167 15.47 13.62 32.18
CA LYS A 167 15.62 14.99 31.65
C LYS A 167 14.31 15.78 31.66
N THR A 168 13.19 15.12 31.39
CA THR A 168 11.86 15.74 31.49
C THR A 168 11.58 16.15 32.94
N LEU A 169 11.86 15.26 33.88
CA LEU A 169 11.71 15.52 35.32
C LEU A 169 12.60 16.68 35.79
N GLU A 170 13.86 16.73 35.34
CA GLU A 170 14.78 17.86 35.56
C GLU A 170 14.19 19.18 35.05
N SER A 171 13.63 19.17 33.83
CA SER A 171 13.01 20.36 33.25
C SER A 171 11.81 20.85 34.06
N ILE A 172 10.99 19.95 34.58
CA ILE A 172 9.84 20.29 35.41
C ILE A 172 10.32 20.92 36.73
N ILE A 173 11.24 20.25 37.43
CA ILE A 173 11.70 20.71 38.76
C ILE A 173 12.43 22.05 38.67
N ASN A 174 13.26 22.26 37.64
CA ASN A 174 13.92 23.54 37.38
C ASN A 174 12.94 24.70 37.19
N ARG A 175 11.75 24.44 36.62
CA ARG A 175 10.71 25.47 36.45
C ARG A 175 9.97 25.79 37.74
N THR A 176 9.86 24.84 38.66
CA THR A 176 9.08 24.98 39.91
C THR A 176 9.87 25.42 41.14
N THR A 177 11.20 25.51 41.09
CA THR A 177 12.05 25.85 42.26
C THR A 177 11.83 24.97 43.50
N SER A 178 11.27 23.77 43.33
CA SER A 178 10.97 22.85 44.42
C SER A 178 12.23 22.13 44.90
N LYS A 179 12.73 22.49 46.08
CA LYS A 179 13.95 21.91 46.66
C LYS A 179 13.77 20.48 47.15
N TYR A 180 12.57 20.12 47.62
CA TYR A 180 12.29 18.80 48.20
C TYR A 180 12.28 17.67 47.16
N ARG A 181 11.99 17.96 45.89
CA ARG A 181 12.00 16.97 44.81
C ARG A 181 13.32 16.92 44.03
N ALA A 182 14.21 17.88 44.28
CA ALA A 182 15.54 17.90 43.67
C ALA A 182 16.42 16.74 44.19
N THR A 183 16.23 16.32 45.44
CA THR A 183 16.93 15.15 46.02
C THR A 183 16.51 13.85 45.37
N ASP A 184 15.21 13.66 45.12
CA ASP A 184 14.67 12.48 44.43
C ASP A 184 15.26 12.37 43.02
N LEU A 185 15.27 13.51 42.31
CA LEU A 185 15.92 13.63 41.02
C LEU A 185 17.40 13.27 41.06
N GLN A 186 18.13 13.77 42.05
CA GLN A 186 19.55 13.52 42.18
C GLN A 186 19.84 12.03 42.40
N ASN A 187 19.06 11.38 43.27
CA ASN A 187 19.17 9.94 43.52
C ASN A 187 18.90 9.12 42.24
N ILE A 188 17.81 9.44 41.51
CA ILE A 188 17.46 8.77 40.26
C ILE A 188 18.52 9.04 39.18
N ALA A 189 18.96 10.29 39.04
CA ALA A 189 19.97 10.66 38.06
C ALA A 189 21.31 9.96 38.34
N GLU A 190 21.76 9.91 39.60
CA GLU A 190 23.00 9.23 40.00
C GLU A 190 23.00 7.74 39.66
N LYS A 191 21.86 7.05 39.81
CA LYS A 191 21.68 5.65 39.42
C LYS A 191 22.00 5.41 37.93
N TYR A 192 21.59 6.34 37.05
CA TYR A 192 21.77 6.26 35.60
C TYR A 192 22.93 7.10 35.04
N ARG A 193 23.65 7.83 35.91
CA ARG A 193 24.84 8.63 35.59
C ARG A 193 26.09 7.78 35.42
N LYS A 194 26.11 6.54 35.94
CA LYS A 194 27.23 5.63 35.71
C LYS A 194 27.38 5.37 34.21
N PRO A 195 28.54 5.68 33.58
CA PRO A 195 28.79 5.21 32.24
C PRO A 195 28.73 3.68 32.31
N LEU A 196 27.89 3.08 31.46
CA LEU A 196 28.06 1.68 31.07
C LEU A 196 29.55 1.54 30.79
N GLY A 197 30.22 0.67 31.56
CA GLY A 197 31.68 0.67 31.73
C GLY A 197 32.41 0.87 30.40
N ILE A 198 33.59 1.50 30.47
CA ILE A 198 34.48 1.79 29.33
C ILE A 198 34.28 0.72 28.25
N PRO A 199 33.83 1.08 27.04
CA PRO A 199 33.63 0.10 25.98
C PRO A 199 34.92 -0.72 25.89
N LYS A 200 34.81 -2.04 26.05
CA LYS A 200 35.98 -2.93 25.94
C LYS A 200 36.70 -2.53 24.65
N PRO A 201 37.99 -2.16 24.72
CA PRO A 201 38.72 -1.79 23.52
C PRO A 201 38.60 -2.95 22.54
N LEU A 202 38.36 -2.62 21.26
CA LEU A 202 38.37 -3.61 20.19
C LEU A 202 39.69 -4.40 20.30
N PRO A 203 39.66 -5.73 20.09
CA PRO A 203 40.88 -6.54 20.13
C PRO A 203 41.93 -5.92 19.20
N GLY A 204 43.05 -5.47 19.76
CA GLY A 204 44.16 -4.87 19.02
C GLY A 204 44.26 -3.35 19.01
N PHE A 205 43.38 -2.60 19.69
CA PHE A 205 43.57 -1.14 19.82
C PHE A 205 44.59 -0.81 20.92
N VAL A 206 45.81 -0.43 20.51
CA VAL A 206 46.83 0.16 21.39
C VAL A 206 46.84 1.67 21.15
N PRO A 207 46.49 2.51 22.14
CA PRO A 207 46.57 3.95 21.98
C PRO A 207 48.03 4.41 21.84
N PRO A 208 48.31 5.43 21.02
CA PRO A 208 49.69 5.89 20.80
C PRO A 208 50.28 6.53 22.07
N PRO A 209 51.59 6.34 22.32
CA PRO A 209 52.27 6.98 23.44
C PRO A 209 52.35 8.50 23.23
N LYS A 210 52.22 9.24 24.35
CA LYS A 210 52.38 10.70 24.42
C LYS A 210 53.83 11.11 24.31
#